data_AF-A0A942UVS8-F1
#
_entry.id   AF-A0A942UVS8-F1
#
_cell.length_a   1.000
_cell.length_b   1.000
_cell.length_c   1.000
_cell.angle_alpha   90.00
_cell.angle_beta   90.00
_cell.angle_gamma   90.00
#
_symmetry.space_group_name_H-M   'P 1'
#
loop_
_entity.id
_entity.type
_entity.pdbx_description
1 polymer ?
#
loop_
_entity_poly.entity_id
_entity_poly.type
_entity_poly.pdbx_seq_one_letter_code
_entity_poly.pdbx_strand_id
1 'polypeptide(L)'
;MKKSLLGLVVLLMLTGCQQSNNTNVENTSIDEITTYKETIKDGKVEIDRISYDIKSVTKIINTYDENENIIEKNTTNDDSEILIEYLYENNQLIEDRAYSKDELSFTNYYYYEDDLLMKKKTVHKGGLETRTEYSYGDKTETRTHYNSDGSISFITKAYLDEDGKMVEGIITNAEGEESESISYHYKNDLLIKGISKKEGMKIKTFNYKYNNIGDKIMDYIIFHGEVNTLLVNFYDIEYDENLLPKTVTIYRVQSQIADEDIRDFQ
;
A
#
# COMPACT_ATOMS: atom_id res chain seq x y z
N MET A 1 -4.97 0.32 -34.49
CA MET A 1 -4.12 0.71 -33.35
C MET A 1 -4.89 1.66 -32.45
N LYS A 2 -5.44 1.16 -31.35
CA LYS A 2 -5.95 1.99 -30.26
C LYS A 2 -5.35 1.43 -28.98
N LYS A 3 -4.29 2.08 -28.50
CA LYS A 3 -3.82 1.97 -27.12
C LYS A 3 -4.87 2.69 -26.28
N SER A 4 -5.71 1.96 -25.58
CA SER A 4 -6.59 2.54 -24.56
C SER A 4 -5.95 2.29 -23.21
N LEU A 5 -5.58 3.39 -22.56
CA LEU A 5 -5.21 3.56 -21.16
C LEU A 5 -5.27 2.27 -20.32
N LEU A 6 -4.08 1.75 -19.98
CA LEU A 6 -3.89 1.12 -18.68
C LEU A 6 -4.19 2.22 -17.65
N GLY A 7 -5.42 2.25 -17.14
CA GLY A 7 -5.69 2.83 -15.85
C GLY A 7 -4.92 1.99 -14.84
N LEU A 8 -3.73 2.48 -14.47
CA LEU A 8 -3.00 2.01 -13.31
C LEU A 8 -3.91 2.29 -12.11
N VAL A 9 -4.80 1.34 -11.81
CA VAL A 9 -5.44 1.24 -10.50
C VAL A 9 -4.27 0.98 -9.56
N VAL A 10 -3.68 2.07 -9.06
CA VAL A 10 -2.90 2.06 -7.83
C VAL A 10 -3.90 1.59 -6.79
N LEU A 11 -3.92 0.27 -6.63
CA LEU A 11 -4.59 -0.44 -5.58
C LEU A 11 -4.03 0.17 -4.29
N LEU A 12 -4.74 1.15 -3.75
CA LEU A 12 -4.57 1.68 -2.39
C LEU A 12 -5.01 0.57 -1.42
N MET A 13 -4.26 -0.54 -1.44
CA MET A 13 -4.24 -1.47 -0.34
C MET A 13 -3.27 -0.90 0.69
N LEU A 14 -3.83 -0.59 1.86
CA LEU A 14 -3.15 -0.60 3.15
C LEU A 14 -2.23 0.61 3.44
N THR A 15 -2.85 1.74 3.79
CA THR A 15 -2.39 2.55 4.93
C THR A 15 -3.60 2.84 5.80
N GLY A 16 -4.03 1.81 6.50
CA GLY A 16 -5.22 1.82 7.35
C GLY A 16 -5.17 0.67 8.34
N CYS A 17 -3.97 0.34 8.82
CA CYS A 17 -3.82 -0.22 10.15
C CYS A 17 -2.86 0.75 10.84
N GLN A 18 -3.45 1.68 11.58
CA GLN A 18 -2.78 2.25 12.73
C GLN A 18 -2.52 1.05 13.65
N GLN A 19 -1.35 0.44 13.52
CA GLN A 19 -0.93 -0.65 14.40
C GLN A 19 -0.54 0.02 15.73
N SER A 20 -1.55 0.37 16.53
CA SER A 20 -1.32 0.86 17.86
C SER A 20 -0.71 -0.26 18.70
N ASN A 21 0.48 0.03 19.23
CA ASN A 21 1.11 -0.60 20.39
C ASN A 21 1.53 -2.06 20.25
N ASN A 22 2.66 -2.28 19.58
CA ASN A 22 3.54 -3.39 19.95
C ASN A 22 4.36 -2.95 21.18
N THR A 23 3.78 -3.08 22.38
CA THR A 23 4.36 -2.67 23.68
C THR A 23 5.55 -3.52 24.17
N ASN A 24 6.33 -4.15 23.28
CA ASN A 24 7.52 -4.92 23.66
C ASN A 24 8.72 -4.65 22.74
N VAL A 25 8.93 -3.40 22.31
CA VAL A 25 10.23 -2.99 21.78
C VAL A 25 11.10 -2.57 22.96
N GLU A 26 11.84 -3.53 23.54
CA GLU A 26 12.93 -3.21 24.47
C GLU A 26 13.95 -2.32 23.74
N ASN A 27 13.99 -1.02 24.07
CA ASN A 27 15.02 -0.02 23.74
C ASN A 27 15.93 -0.35 22.53
N THR A 28 15.34 -0.51 21.34
CA THR A 28 16.12 -0.70 20.11
C THR A 28 16.80 0.62 19.76
N SER A 29 18.13 0.63 19.67
CA SER A 29 18.85 1.81 19.18
C SER A 29 18.77 1.89 17.65
N ILE A 30 18.91 3.10 17.07
CA ILE A 30 18.82 3.31 15.60
C ILE A 30 19.79 2.38 14.84
N ASP A 31 20.99 2.17 15.37
CA ASP A 31 22.03 1.34 14.75
C ASP A 31 21.67 -0.16 14.70
N GLU A 32 20.68 -0.60 15.48
CA GLU A 32 20.22 -1.98 15.55
C GLU A 32 19.03 -2.26 14.61
N ILE A 33 18.48 -1.23 13.94
CA ILE A 33 17.34 -1.42 13.03
C ILE A 33 17.80 -2.07 11.72
N THR A 34 17.20 -3.21 11.39
CA THR A 34 17.55 -3.96 10.17
C THR A 34 16.87 -3.39 8.94
N THR A 35 17.49 -2.44 8.24
CA THR A 35 17.05 -1.99 6.90
C THR A 35 17.51 -2.97 5.80
N TYR A 36 16.87 -2.94 4.62
CA TYR A 36 17.37 -3.67 3.45
C TYR A 36 18.70 -3.07 2.96
N LYS A 37 19.80 -3.78 3.21
CA LYS A 37 21.16 -3.40 2.80
C LYS A 37 21.74 -4.39 1.80
N GLU A 38 21.13 -4.54 0.63
CA GLU A 38 21.83 -5.22 -0.47
C GLU A 38 22.80 -4.27 -1.17
N THR A 39 23.89 -4.82 -1.68
CA THR A 39 24.86 -4.03 -2.44
C THR A 39 24.28 -3.72 -3.81
N ILE A 40 23.87 -2.47 -4.03
CA ILE A 40 23.54 -1.98 -5.38
C ILE A 40 24.86 -1.76 -6.11
N LYS A 41 25.08 -2.54 -7.17
CA LYS A 41 26.28 -2.43 -8.00
C LYS A 41 25.87 -2.31 -9.46
N ASP A 42 26.41 -1.31 -10.14
CA ASP A 42 26.18 -1.06 -11.56
C ASP A 42 24.66 -0.98 -11.92
N GLY A 43 23.85 -0.40 -11.03
CA GLY A 43 22.39 -0.27 -11.21
C GLY A 43 21.60 -1.56 -11.03
N LYS A 44 22.22 -2.60 -10.47
CA LYS A 44 21.62 -3.93 -10.26
C LYS A 44 21.57 -4.31 -8.78
N VAL A 45 20.65 -5.20 -8.48
CA VAL A 45 20.47 -5.84 -7.17
C VAL A 45 20.35 -7.35 -7.34
N GLU A 46 20.91 -8.12 -6.42
CA GLU A 46 20.82 -9.58 -6.41
C GLU A 46 19.67 -10.01 -5.51
N ILE A 47 18.79 -10.88 -6.02
CA ILE A 47 17.64 -11.44 -5.29
C ILE A 47 17.68 -12.94 -5.55
N ASP A 48 17.86 -13.75 -4.51
CA ASP A 48 17.98 -15.22 -4.65
C ASP A 48 19.02 -15.66 -5.69
N ARG A 49 20.15 -14.96 -5.76
CA ARG A 49 21.22 -15.22 -6.73
C ARG A 49 20.87 -14.90 -8.18
N ILE A 50 19.74 -14.21 -8.40
CA ILE A 50 19.36 -13.66 -9.71
C ILE A 50 19.62 -12.16 -9.68
N SER A 51 20.35 -11.66 -10.68
CA SER A 51 20.67 -10.25 -10.82
C SER A 51 19.60 -9.52 -11.62
N TYR A 52 19.03 -8.47 -11.04
CA TYR A 52 17.98 -7.67 -11.66
C TYR A 52 18.41 -6.21 -11.82
N ASP A 53 18.00 -5.59 -12.94
CA ASP A 53 18.13 -4.15 -13.13
C ASP A 53 17.11 -3.40 -12.27
N ILE A 54 17.57 -2.34 -11.60
CA ILE A 54 16.70 -1.37 -10.94
C ILE A 54 15.99 -0.56 -12.03
N LYS A 55 14.66 -0.54 -11.98
CA LYS A 55 13.80 0.15 -12.95
C LYS A 55 13.48 1.58 -12.55
N SER A 56 13.39 1.86 -11.26
CA SER A 56 13.18 3.21 -10.74
C SER A 56 13.66 3.31 -9.30
N VAL A 57 14.06 4.52 -8.90
CA VAL A 57 14.39 4.85 -7.51
C VAL A 57 13.45 5.96 -7.06
N THR A 58 12.71 5.72 -5.99
CA THR A 58 11.79 6.70 -5.42
C THR A 58 12.28 7.09 -4.04
N LYS A 59 12.41 8.38 -3.76
CA LYS A 59 12.74 8.90 -2.44
C LYS A 59 11.51 9.54 -1.82
N ILE A 60 11.21 9.15 -0.60
CA ILE A 60 10.15 9.72 0.23
C ILE A 60 10.80 10.46 1.40
N ILE A 61 10.36 11.67 1.68
CA ILE A 61 10.72 12.43 2.87
C ILE A 61 9.43 12.72 3.62
N ASN A 62 9.40 12.39 4.91
CA ASN A 62 8.26 12.65 5.79
C ASN A 62 8.59 13.76 6.78
N THR A 63 7.60 14.59 7.05
CA THR A 63 7.61 15.60 8.12
C THR A 63 6.48 15.28 9.09
N TYR A 64 6.77 15.40 10.38
CA TYR A 64 5.87 15.00 11.46
C TYR A 64 5.45 16.18 12.32
N ASP A 65 4.27 16.10 12.93
CA ASP A 65 3.86 16.99 14.04
C ASP A 65 4.35 16.48 15.41
N GLU A 66 3.99 17.18 16.48
CA GLU A 66 4.31 16.81 17.86
C GLU A 66 3.59 15.55 18.36
N ASN A 67 2.56 15.09 17.64
CA ASN A 67 1.82 13.86 17.93
C ASN A 67 2.30 12.69 17.05
N GLU A 68 3.46 12.85 16.38
CA GLU A 68 4.06 11.84 15.50
C GLU A 68 3.21 11.51 14.26
N ASN A 69 2.25 12.38 13.90
CA ASN A 69 1.50 12.24 12.66
C ASN A 69 2.31 12.82 11.49
N ILE A 70 2.29 12.13 10.35
CA ILE A 70 2.86 12.69 9.10
C ILE A 70 1.97 13.85 8.66
N ILE A 71 2.51 15.07 8.65
CA ILE A 71 1.84 16.28 8.16
C ILE A 71 2.21 16.62 6.72
N GLU A 72 3.37 16.14 6.26
CA GLU A 72 3.83 16.32 4.90
C GLU A 72 4.59 15.09 4.43
N LYS A 73 4.34 14.68 3.18
CA LYS A 73 5.07 13.62 2.50
C LYS A 73 5.49 14.10 1.12
N ASN A 74 6.79 14.25 0.91
CA ASN A 74 7.35 14.56 -0.40
C ASN A 74 7.88 13.26 -1.04
N THR A 75 7.35 12.90 -2.21
CA THR A 75 7.77 11.74 -2.99
C THR A 75 8.39 12.21 -4.30
N THR A 76 9.67 11.89 -4.50
CA THR A 76 10.42 12.17 -5.72
C THR A 76 10.78 10.87 -6.43
N ASN A 77 10.56 10.81 -7.74
CA ASN A 77 10.92 9.67 -8.58
C ASN A 77 11.35 10.20 -9.94
N ASP A 78 12.62 10.02 -10.27
CA ASP A 78 13.30 10.52 -11.48
C ASP A 78 12.93 11.99 -11.80
N ASP A 79 11.93 12.21 -12.66
CA ASP A 79 11.48 13.53 -13.13
C ASP A 79 10.10 13.95 -12.56
N SER A 80 9.63 13.27 -11.52
CA SER A 80 8.32 13.51 -10.90
C SER A 80 8.45 13.78 -9.41
N GLU A 81 7.68 14.74 -8.94
CA GLU A 81 7.57 15.11 -7.54
C GLU A 81 6.09 15.21 -7.18
N ILE A 82 5.73 14.56 -6.08
CA ILE A 82 4.40 14.61 -5.50
C ILE A 82 4.55 15.04 -4.05
N LEU A 83 3.93 16.15 -3.71
CA LEU A 83 3.78 16.61 -2.34
C LEU A 83 2.39 16.21 -1.84
N ILE A 84 2.30 15.64 -0.65
CA ILE A 84 1.03 15.41 0.03
C ILE A 84 1.05 16.10 1.38
N GLU A 85 0.09 16.99 1.60
CA GLU A 85 -0.15 17.63 2.90
C GLU A 85 -1.31 16.92 3.60
N TYR A 86 -1.19 16.71 4.91
CA TYR A 86 -2.19 16.04 5.73
C TYR A 86 -2.71 16.97 6.82
N LEU A 87 -4.01 16.94 7.06
CA LEU A 87 -4.67 17.71 8.10
C LEU A 87 -5.42 16.77 9.05
N TYR A 88 -5.16 16.95 10.35
CA TYR A 88 -5.74 16.14 11.41
C TYR A 88 -6.62 17.00 12.33
N GLU A 89 -7.67 16.38 12.86
CA GLU A 89 -8.48 16.90 13.96
C GLU A 89 -8.62 15.79 15.00
N ASN A 90 -8.30 16.06 16.27
CA ASN A 90 -8.28 15.05 17.34
C ASN A 90 -7.48 13.77 16.98
N ASN A 91 -6.31 13.92 16.36
CA ASN A 91 -5.46 12.84 15.84
C ASN A 91 -6.12 11.94 14.76
N GLN A 92 -7.23 12.39 14.16
CA GLN A 92 -7.86 11.72 13.00
C GLN A 92 -7.57 12.51 11.73
N LEU A 93 -7.13 11.82 10.68
CA LEU A 93 -6.92 12.43 9.37
C LEU A 93 -8.27 12.83 8.78
N ILE A 94 -8.52 14.13 8.62
CA ILE A 94 -9.76 14.67 8.06
C ILE A 94 -9.63 15.09 6.60
N GLU A 95 -8.42 15.44 6.17
CA GLU A 95 -8.15 15.90 4.81
C GLU A 95 -6.70 15.60 4.38
N ASP A 96 -6.52 15.21 3.12
CA ASP A 96 -5.19 15.24 2.48
C ASP A 96 -5.26 15.91 1.11
N ARG A 97 -4.18 16.61 0.73
CA ARG A 97 -4.06 17.32 -0.55
C ARG A 97 -2.81 16.86 -1.26
N ALA A 98 -2.97 16.38 -2.48
CA ALA A 98 -1.85 15.97 -3.32
C ALA A 98 -1.57 17.01 -4.40
N TYR A 99 -0.31 17.41 -4.51
CA TYR A 99 0.20 18.35 -5.49
C TYR A 99 1.21 17.66 -6.39
N SER A 100 1.19 17.99 -7.68
CA SER A 100 2.19 17.56 -8.65
C SER A 100 2.66 18.80 -9.41
N LYS A 101 3.97 19.07 -9.39
CA LYS A 101 4.56 20.29 -9.96
C LYS A 101 3.86 21.56 -9.44
N ASP A 102 3.70 21.63 -8.12
CA ASP A 102 3.03 22.72 -7.39
C ASP A 102 1.55 22.96 -7.73
N GLU A 103 0.92 22.06 -8.50
CA GLU A 103 -0.49 22.14 -8.84
C GLU A 103 -1.30 21.09 -8.08
N LEU A 104 -2.38 21.53 -7.43
CA LEU A 104 -3.33 20.64 -6.76
C LEU A 104 -3.91 19.63 -7.75
N SER A 105 -3.65 18.35 -7.49
CA SER A 105 -4.10 17.21 -8.29
C SER A 105 -5.41 16.63 -7.77
N PHE A 106 -5.51 16.46 -6.45
CA PHE A 106 -6.76 16.09 -5.78
C PHE A 106 -6.73 16.43 -4.30
N THR A 107 -7.92 16.49 -3.70
CA THR A 107 -8.12 16.56 -2.25
C THR A 107 -8.98 15.37 -1.82
N ASN A 108 -8.58 14.68 -0.76
CA ASN A 108 -9.38 13.68 -0.08
C ASN A 108 -9.99 14.27 1.20
N TYR A 109 -11.24 13.94 1.47
CA TYR A 109 -11.94 14.24 2.72
C TYR A 109 -12.39 12.95 3.38
N TYR A 110 -12.22 12.89 4.69
CA TYR A 110 -12.52 11.71 5.52
C TYR A 110 -13.58 12.08 6.55
N TYR A 111 -14.58 11.22 6.71
CA TYR A 111 -15.71 11.43 7.61
C TYR A 111 -15.87 10.24 8.52
N TYR A 112 -15.90 10.47 9.84
CA TYR A 112 -15.94 9.44 10.87
C TYR A 112 -17.23 9.54 11.70
N GLU A 113 -17.68 8.40 12.21
CA GLU A 113 -18.69 8.26 13.27
C GLU A 113 -18.14 7.29 14.31
N ASP A 114 -18.09 7.69 15.58
CA ASP A 114 -17.53 6.86 16.68
C ASP A 114 -16.17 6.22 16.34
N ASP A 115 -15.25 7.04 15.81
CA ASP A 115 -13.90 6.65 15.35
C ASP A 115 -13.84 5.69 14.14
N LEU A 116 -14.98 5.33 13.55
CA LEU A 116 -15.06 4.52 12.33
C LEU A 116 -15.15 5.40 11.09
N LEU A 117 -14.30 5.15 10.09
CA LEU A 117 -14.34 5.86 8.82
C LEU A 117 -15.61 5.48 8.06
N MET A 118 -16.56 6.40 7.93
CA MET A 118 -17.84 6.14 7.25
C MET A 118 -17.79 6.49 5.77
N LYS A 119 -16.96 7.47 5.40
CA LYS A 119 -16.88 7.94 4.02
C LYS A 119 -15.53 8.56 3.70
N LYS A 120 -15.05 8.28 2.49
CA LYS A 120 -13.97 9.01 1.84
C LYS A 120 -14.49 9.67 0.58
N LYS A 121 -14.29 10.97 0.42
CA LYS A 121 -14.60 11.73 -0.80
C LYS A 121 -13.30 12.20 -1.44
N THR A 122 -13.13 12.00 -2.74
CA THR A 122 -11.99 12.52 -3.51
C THR A 122 -12.49 13.54 -4.52
N VAL A 123 -11.90 14.73 -4.51
CA VAL A 123 -12.16 15.80 -5.49
C VAL A 123 -10.92 15.97 -6.35
N HIS A 124 -11.01 15.62 -7.62
CA HIS A 124 -9.90 15.76 -8.56
C HIS A 124 -9.82 17.17 -9.15
N LYS A 125 -8.64 17.53 -9.66
CA LYS A 125 -8.45 18.70 -10.51
C LYS A 125 -9.49 18.67 -11.66
N GLY A 126 -10.29 19.73 -11.75
CA GLY A 126 -11.42 19.82 -12.69
C GLY A 126 -12.80 19.54 -12.07
N GLY A 127 -12.88 19.25 -10.76
CA GLY A 127 -14.13 19.14 -10.02
C GLY A 127 -14.83 17.78 -10.14
N LEU A 128 -14.16 16.78 -10.73
CA LEU A 128 -14.66 15.41 -10.73
C LEU A 128 -14.61 14.87 -9.31
N GLU A 129 -15.74 14.35 -8.81
CA GLU A 129 -15.82 13.79 -7.47
C GLU A 129 -15.99 12.28 -7.54
N THR A 130 -15.27 11.53 -6.72
CA THR A 130 -15.56 10.12 -6.46
C THR A 130 -15.73 9.92 -4.96
N ARG A 131 -16.40 8.85 -4.55
CA ARG A 131 -16.55 8.56 -3.12
C ARG A 131 -16.52 7.08 -2.83
N THR A 132 -16.11 6.75 -1.61
CA THR A 132 -16.20 5.43 -1.02
C THR A 132 -17.02 5.55 0.25
N GLU A 133 -18.03 4.69 0.41
CA GLU A 133 -18.82 4.58 1.65
C GLU A 133 -18.49 3.26 2.33
N TYR A 134 -18.39 3.29 3.65
CA TYR A 134 -17.98 2.16 4.47
C TYR A 134 -19.16 1.71 5.33
N SER A 135 -19.28 0.40 5.52
CA SER A 135 -20.19 -0.18 6.49
C SER A 135 -19.54 -1.35 7.23
N TYR A 136 -19.85 -1.45 8.51
CA TYR A 136 -19.24 -2.38 9.45
C TYR A 136 -20.31 -3.32 9.99
N GLY A 137 -20.07 -4.62 9.84
CA GLY A 137 -20.92 -5.70 10.35
C GLY A 137 -20.13 -6.62 11.28
N ASP A 138 -20.77 -7.68 11.75
CA ASP A 138 -20.10 -8.70 12.56
C ASP A 138 -18.97 -9.36 11.75
N LYS A 139 -17.72 -9.04 12.11
CA LYS A 139 -16.49 -9.49 11.42
C LYS A 139 -16.46 -9.22 9.93
N THR A 140 -17.10 -8.14 9.49
CA THR A 140 -17.06 -7.73 8.08
C THR A 140 -16.95 -6.23 7.92
N GLU A 141 -16.19 -5.81 6.93
CA GLU A 141 -16.15 -4.43 6.44
C GLU A 141 -16.55 -4.42 4.97
N THR A 142 -17.51 -3.59 4.58
CA THR A 142 -17.91 -3.39 3.19
C THR A 142 -17.55 -1.99 2.75
N ARG A 143 -16.97 -1.86 1.56
CA ARG A 143 -16.68 -0.58 0.92
C ARG A 143 -17.36 -0.52 -0.43
N THR A 144 -18.23 0.45 -0.62
CA THR A 144 -18.88 0.71 -1.91
C THR A 144 -18.20 1.89 -2.58
N HIS A 145 -17.60 1.65 -3.73
CA HIS A 145 -16.91 2.68 -4.51
C HIS A 145 -17.83 3.25 -5.58
N TYR A 146 -17.96 4.56 -5.63
CA TYR A 146 -18.84 5.27 -6.53
C TYR A 146 -18.06 6.12 -7.53
N ASN A 147 -18.50 6.06 -8.79
CA ASN A 147 -18.08 6.97 -9.84
C ASN A 147 -18.71 8.36 -9.62
N SER A 148 -18.27 9.34 -10.43
CA SER A 148 -18.75 10.72 -10.33
C SER A 148 -20.21 10.94 -10.71
N ASP A 149 -20.78 10.04 -11.51
CA ASP A 149 -22.20 10.05 -11.84
C ASP A 149 -23.07 9.39 -10.77
N GLY A 150 -22.45 8.92 -9.66
CA GLY A 150 -23.13 8.23 -8.57
C GLY A 150 -23.37 6.73 -8.81
N SER A 151 -22.95 6.19 -9.97
CA SER A 151 -22.99 4.75 -10.20
C SER A 151 -21.97 4.01 -9.34
N ILE A 152 -22.29 2.78 -8.96
CA ILE A 152 -21.34 1.91 -8.27
C ILE A 152 -20.28 1.45 -9.28
N SER A 153 -19.01 1.70 -8.95
CA SER A 153 -17.86 1.21 -9.69
C SER A 153 -17.61 -0.26 -9.36
N PHE A 154 -17.51 -0.56 -8.07
CA PHE A 154 -17.36 -1.90 -7.51
C PHE A 154 -17.61 -1.87 -5.99
N ILE A 155 -17.84 -3.03 -5.42
CA ILE A 155 -17.99 -3.24 -3.98
C ILE A 155 -16.86 -4.16 -3.52
N THR A 156 -16.23 -3.82 -2.40
CA THR A 156 -15.28 -4.72 -1.73
C THR A 156 -15.86 -5.14 -0.39
N LYS A 157 -15.70 -6.41 -0.04
CA LYS A 157 -16.09 -6.95 1.25
C LYS A 157 -14.91 -7.70 1.86
N ALA A 158 -14.48 -7.27 3.04
CA ALA A 158 -13.47 -7.94 3.84
C ALA A 158 -14.14 -8.76 4.95
N TYR A 159 -13.61 -9.96 5.19
CA TYR A 159 -13.93 -10.80 6.34
C TYR A 159 -12.78 -10.75 7.33
N LEU A 160 -13.12 -10.57 8.60
CA LEU A 160 -12.18 -10.32 9.68
C LEU A 160 -12.08 -11.52 10.62
N ASP A 161 -10.91 -11.75 11.20
CA ASP A 161 -10.76 -12.66 12.34
C ASP A 161 -11.19 -12.00 13.67
N GLU A 162 -10.99 -12.70 14.79
CA GLU A 162 -11.33 -12.20 16.13
C GLU A 162 -10.55 -10.94 16.53
N ASP A 163 -9.36 -10.73 15.96
CA ASP A 163 -8.51 -9.57 16.23
C ASP A 163 -8.81 -8.40 15.27
N GLY A 164 -9.77 -8.57 14.36
CA GLY A 164 -10.12 -7.58 13.34
C GLY A 164 -9.19 -7.57 12.12
N LYS A 165 -8.33 -8.59 11.94
CA LYS A 165 -7.44 -8.70 10.78
C LYS A 165 -8.20 -9.27 9.60
N MET A 166 -7.99 -8.71 8.41
CA MET A 166 -8.60 -9.21 7.18
C MET A 166 -8.05 -10.59 6.81
N VAL A 167 -8.88 -11.62 6.81
CA VAL A 167 -8.48 -12.98 6.39
C VAL A 167 -8.86 -13.27 4.93
N GLU A 168 -9.92 -12.63 4.45
CA GLU A 168 -10.41 -12.77 3.08
C GLU A 168 -11.03 -11.45 2.57
N GLY A 169 -10.87 -11.18 1.29
CA GLY A 169 -11.49 -10.06 0.59
C GLY A 169 -12.18 -10.54 -0.69
N ILE A 170 -13.34 -9.98 -1.00
CA ILE A 170 -14.10 -10.24 -2.23
C ILE A 170 -14.38 -8.91 -2.93
N ILE A 171 -14.23 -8.88 -4.25
CA ILE A 171 -14.57 -7.73 -5.09
C ILE A 171 -15.73 -8.13 -6.00
N THR A 172 -16.84 -7.40 -5.92
CA THR A 172 -18.03 -7.60 -6.76
C THR A 172 -18.36 -6.37 -7.61
N ASN A 173 -19.08 -6.57 -8.70
CA ASN A 173 -19.75 -5.48 -9.42
C ASN A 173 -21.00 -4.98 -8.65
N ALA A 174 -21.75 -4.06 -9.26
CA ALA A 174 -22.95 -3.47 -8.67
C ALA A 174 -24.09 -4.50 -8.48
N GLU A 175 -24.12 -5.54 -9.31
CA GLU A 175 -25.08 -6.65 -9.27
C GLU A 175 -24.72 -7.72 -8.23
N GLY A 176 -23.54 -7.62 -7.61
CA GLY A 176 -23.04 -8.57 -6.62
C GLY A 176 -22.33 -9.78 -7.22
N GLU A 177 -22.00 -9.76 -8.51
CA GLU A 177 -21.22 -10.82 -9.16
C GLU A 177 -19.75 -10.69 -8.76
N GLU A 178 -19.17 -11.80 -8.28
CA GLU A 178 -17.77 -11.85 -7.87
C GLU A 178 -16.83 -11.76 -9.07
N SER A 179 -15.85 -10.87 -8.96
CA SER A 179 -14.82 -10.63 -9.97
C SER A 179 -13.43 -11.08 -9.51
N GLU A 180 -13.17 -11.01 -8.20
CA GLU A 180 -11.87 -11.30 -7.60
C GLU A 180 -12.05 -11.67 -6.13
N SER A 181 -11.24 -12.60 -5.65
CA SER A 181 -11.10 -12.96 -4.24
C SER A 181 -9.64 -12.87 -3.82
N ILE A 182 -9.40 -12.52 -2.56
CA ILE A 182 -8.05 -12.37 -2.00
C ILE A 182 -8.02 -13.07 -0.65
N SER A 183 -7.05 -13.97 -0.44
CA SER A 183 -6.76 -14.54 0.88
C SER A 183 -5.53 -13.89 1.49
N TYR A 184 -5.54 -13.68 2.80
CA TYR A 184 -4.46 -13.04 3.56
C TYR A 184 -3.88 -13.99 4.61
N HIS A 185 -2.58 -13.94 4.80
CA HIS A 185 -1.85 -14.83 5.71
C HIS A 185 -0.88 -14.03 6.57
N TYR A 186 -0.94 -14.25 7.88
CA TYR A 186 -0.20 -13.48 8.88
C TYR A 186 0.78 -14.37 9.63
N LYS A 187 1.86 -13.75 10.11
CA LYS A 187 2.82 -14.34 11.03
C LYS A 187 3.28 -13.27 12.01
N ASN A 188 3.17 -13.56 13.31
CA ASN A 188 3.47 -12.58 14.38
C ASN A 188 2.74 -11.25 14.15
N ASP A 189 1.43 -11.34 13.85
CA ASP A 189 0.54 -10.20 13.56
C ASP A 189 0.90 -9.34 12.34
N LEU A 190 1.93 -9.71 11.57
CA LEU A 190 2.33 -9.06 10.33
C LEU A 190 1.78 -9.83 9.13
N LEU A 191 1.20 -9.12 8.16
CA LEU A 191 0.75 -9.70 6.90
C LEU A 191 1.98 -10.14 6.10
N ILE A 192 2.19 -11.44 5.92
CA ILE A 192 3.37 -11.95 5.20
C ILE A 192 3.08 -12.33 3.76
N LYS A 193 1.81 -12.66 3.45
CA LYS A 193 1.42 -13.17 2.13
C LYS A 193 -0.04 -12.88 1.84
N GLY A 194 -0.34 -12.58 0.58
CA GLY A 194 -1.69 -12.63 0.07
C GLY A 194 -1.77 -13.16 -1.35
N ILE A 195 -2.90 -13.78 -1.67
CA ILE A 195 -3.14 -14.46 -2.94
C ILE A 195 -4.45 -13.96 -3.50
N SER A 196 -4.39 -13.29 -4.64
CA SER A 196 -5.56 -12.87 -5.40
C SER A 196 -5.87 -13.89 -6.49
N LYS A 197 -7.16 -14.20 -6.63
CA LYS A 197 -7.71 -15.09 -7.65
C LYS A 197 -8.85 -14.43 -8.40
N LYS A 198 -8.91 -14.68 -9.70
CA LYS A 198 -10.04 -14.36 -10.56
C LYS A 198 -10.52 -15.64 -11.23
N GLU A 199 -11.82 -15.93 -11.12
CA GLU A 199 -12.42 -17.17 -11.63
C GLU A 199 -11.68 -18.44 -11.14
N GLY A 200 -11.24 -18.41 -9.88
CA GLY A 200 -10.47 -19.48 -9.25
C GLY A 200 -8.99 -19.56 -9.66
N MET A 201 -8.57 -18.83 -10.68
CA MET A 201 -7.18 -18.78 -11.13
C MET A 201 -6.40 -17.72 -10.36
N LYS A 202 -5.20 -18.08 -9.88
CA LYS A 202 -4.29 -17.13 -9.23
C LYS A 202 -3.82 -16.08 -10.24
N ILE A 203 -4.04 -14.80 -9.95
CA ILE A 203 -3.62 -13.69 -10.82
C ILE A 203 -2.53 -12.83 -10.16
N LYS A 204 -2.45 -12.84 -8.83
CA LYS A 204 -1.43 -12.08 -8.11
C LYS A 204 -1.06 -12.77 -6.80
N THR A 205 0.21 -12.75 -6.47
CA THR A 205 0.71 -13.11 -5.13
C THR A 205 1.61 -11.99 -4.66
N PHE A 206 1.43 -11.54 -3.43
CA PHE A 206 2.31 -10.57 -2.80
C PHE A 206 2.82 -11.12 -1.48
N ASN A 207 4.09 -10.89 -1.20
CA ASN A 207 4.74 -11.30 0.03
C ASN A 207 5.53 -10.13 0.60
N TYR A 208 5.54 -10.02 1.93
CA TYR A 208 6.19 -8.91 2.62
C TYR A 208 7.28 -9.42 3.56
N LYS A 209 8.35 -8.65 3.68
CA LYS A 209 9.36 -8.81 4.73
C LYS A 209 9.43 -7.54 5.54
N TYR A 210 9.70 -7.71 6.83
CA TYR A 210 9.75 -6.64 7.80
C TYR A 210 11.08 -6.62 8.54
N ASN A 211 11.47 -5.45 9.04
CA ASN A 211 12.59 -5.32 9.96
C ASN A 211 12.19 -5.74 11.39
N ASN A 212 13.14 -5.64 12.32
CA ASN A 212 12.96 -5.97 13.73
C ASN A 212 12.02 -5.02 14.50
N ILE A 213 11.62 -3.88 13.94
CA ILE A 213 10.66 -2.96 14.55
C ILE A 213 9.28 -2.99 13.87
N GLY A 214 9.10 -3.82 12.84
CA GLY A 214 7.82 -4.02 12.16
C GLY A 214 7.62 -3.18 10.90
N ASP A 215 8.61 -2.40 10.46
CA ASP A 215 8.52 -1.70 9.17
C ASP A 215 8.81 -2.64 8.01
N LYS A 216 8.08 -2.42 6.92
CA LYS A 216 8.21 -3.22 5.71
C LYS A 216 9.50 -2.86 4.97
N ILE A 217 10.35 -3.85 4.73
CA ILE A 217 11.65 -3.71 4.04
C ILE A 217 11.68 -4.33 2.64
N MET A 218 10.70 -5.18 2.31
CA MET A 218 10.58 -5.75 0.97
C MET A 218 9.13 -6.09 0.63
N ASP A 219 8.75 -5.73 -0.60
CA ASP A 219 7.54 -6.24 -1.27
C ASP A 219 7.97 -7.14 -2.41
N TYR A 220 7.57 -8.41 -2.40
CA TYR A 220 7.80 -9.35 -3.50
C TYR A 220 6.46 -9.74 -4.11
N ILE A 221 6.18 -9.22 -5.31
CA ILE A 221 4.89 -9.36 -5.98
C ILE A 221 5.06 -10.12 -7.29
N ILE A 222 4.27 -11.16 -7.48
CA ILE A 222 4.16 -11.89 -8.74
C ILE A 222 2.79 -11.60 -9.35
N PHE A 223 2.79 -11.17 -10.60
CA PHE A 223 1.61 -11.16 -11.46
C PHE A 223 1.65 -12.43 -12.31
N HIS A 224 0.62 -13.26 -12.17
CA HIS A 224 0.51 -14.56 -12.83
C HIS A 224 -0.25 -14.40 -14.15
N GLY A 225 0.22 -15.08 -15.19
CA GLY A 225 -0.37 -15.02 -16.53
C GLY A 225 0.36 -15.94 -17.50
N GLU A 226 0.28 -15.66 -18.81
CA GLU A 226 1.07 -16.41 -19.80
C GLU A 226 2.57 -16.31 -19.55
N VAL A 227 3.02 -15.16 -19.04
CA VAL A 227 4.39 -14.94 -18.56
C VAL A 227 4.31 -14.26 -17.21
N ASN A 228 4.89 -14.87 -16.19
CA ASN A 228 4.90 -14.28 -14.86
C ASN A 228 5.78 -13.03 -14.84
N THR A 229 5.30 -12.01 -14.15
CA THR A 229 6.05 -10.77 -13.94
C THR A 229 6.31 -10.59 -12.45
N LEU A 230 7.58 -10.50 -12.11
CA LEU A 230 8.07 -10.09 -10.80
C LEU A 230 8.07 -8.56 -10.70
N LEU A 231 7.55 -8.03 -9.60
CA LEU A 231 7.80 -6.69 -9.11
C LEU A 231 8.35 -6.80 -7.68
N VAL A 232 9.53 -6.25 -7.43
CA VAL A 232 10.10 -6.16 -6.08
C VAL A 232 10.36 -4.71 -5.72
N ASN A 233 9.91 -4.29 -4.54
CA ASN A 233 10.34 -3.03 -3.94
C ASN A 233 11.23 -3.34 -2.74
N PHE A 234 12.35 -2.63 -2.63
CA PHE A 234 13.22 -2.63 -1.47
C PHE A 234 13.16 -1.29 -0.78
N TYR A 235 13.06 -1.30 0.55
CA TYR A 235 12.97 -0.08 1.33
C TYR A 235 14.23 0.07 2.15
N ASP A 236 15.01 1.10 1.82
CA ASP A 236 16.08 1.60 2.67
C ASP A 236 15.53 2.78 3.49
N ILE A 237 15.56 2.66 4.81
CA ILE A 237 14.86 3.55 5.72
C ILE A 237 15.86 4.23 6.64
N GLU A 238 15.85 5.56 6.64
CA GLU A 238 16.54 6.40 7.60
C GLU A 238 15.52 6.89 8.64
N TYR A 239 15.83 6.72 9.91
CA TYR A 239 14.98 7.07 11.03
C TYR A 239 15.41 8.38 11.69
N ASP A 240 14.47 9.09 12.30
CA ASP A 240 14.77 10.17 13.24
C ASP A 240 15.04 9.63 14.66
N GLU A 241 15.26 10.54 15.61
CA GLU A 241 15.48 10.23 17.03
C GLU A 241 14.32 9.52 17.73
N ASN A 242 13.11 9.59 17.17
CA ASN A 242 11.90 8.94 17.70
C ASN A 242 11.62 7.61 16.99
N LEU A 243 12.54 7.10 16.18
CA LEU A 243 12.38 5.91 15.36
C LEU A 243 11.26 6.03 14.32
N LEU A 244 10.95 7.25 13.86
CA LEU A 244 10.02 7.48 12.78
C LEU A 244 10.75 7.52 11.43
N PRO A 245 10.21 6.90 10.36
CA PRO A 245 10.81 6.92 9.02
C PRO A 245 10.91 8.34 8.44
N LYS A 246 12.09 8.96 8.55
CA LYS A 246 12.35 10.30 8.04
C LYS A 246 12.56 10.31 6.52
N THR A 247 13.41 9.39 6.05
CA THR A 247 13.67 9.20 4.62
C THR A 247 13.42 7.73 4.28
N VAL A 248 12.69 7.47 3.19
CA VAL A 248 12.54 6.12 2.64
C VAL A 248 12.99 6.13 1.18
N THR A 249 14.02 5.37 0.86
CA THR A 249 14.45 5.13 -0.53
C THR A 249 13.92 3.79 -0.99
N ILE A 250 13.12 3.81 -2.05
CA ILE A 250 12.49 2.64 -2.64
C ILE A 250 13.19 2.30 -3.96
N TYR A 251 13.83 1.14 -4.00
CA TYR A 251 14.39 0.58 -5.23
C TYR A 251 13.39 -0.41 -5.84
N ARG A 252 12.93 -0.12 -7.06
CA ARG A 252 11.98 -1.00 -7.75
C ARG A 252 12.67 -1.84 -8.80
N VAL A 253 12.42 -3.14 -8.75
CA VAL A 253 12.72 -4.12 -9.79
C VAL A 253 11.41 -4.53 -10.46
N GLN A 254 11.44 -4.65 -11.78
CA GLN A 254 10.36 -5.29 -12.54
C GLN A 254 10.96 -6.12 -13.67
N SER A 255 10.64 -7.41 -13.70
CA SER A 255 11.19 -8.37 -14.66
C SER A 255 10.22 -9.52 -14.91
N GLN A 256 10.36 -10.18 -16.05
CA GLN A 256 9.79 -11.53 -16.20
C GLN A 256 10.53 -12.50 -15.27
N ILE A 257 9.84 -13.55 -14.83
CA ILE A 257 10.39 -14.58 -13.94
C ILE A 257 9.86 -15.97 -14.34
N ALA A 258 10.73 -16.98 -14.27
CA ALA A 258 10.34 -18.36 -14.51
C ALA A 258 9.58 -18.94 -13.30
N ASP A 259 8.72 -19.93 -13.51
CA ASP A 259 7.93 -20.54 -12.42
C ASP A 259 8.81 -21.14 -11.33
N GLU A 260 9.92 -21.79 -11.72
CA GLU A 260 10.89 -22.40 -10.81
C GLU A 260 11.66 -21.40 -9.94
N ASP A 261 11.72 -20.13 -10.35
CA ASP A 261 12.42 -19.05 -9.63
C ASP A 261 11.49 -18.27 -8.69
N ILE A 262 10.18 -18.57 -8.70
CA ILE A 262 9.23 -17.92 -7.80
C ILE A 262 9.45 -18.42 -6.37
N ARG A 263 9.77 -17.48 -5.47
CA ARG A 263 9.85 -17.76 -4.03
C ARG A 263 8.53 -18.32 -3.52
N ASP A 264 8.58 -19.49 -2.90
CA ASP A 264 7.49 -19.97 -2.06
C ASP A 264 7.67 -19.44 -0.64
N PHE A 265 6.93 -18.39 -0.29
CA PHE A 265 6.84 -17.93 1.08
C PHE A 265 5.89 -18.88 1.83
N GLN A 266 6.47 -19.68 2.72
CA GLN A 266 5.74 -20.52 3.68
C GLN A 266 5.23 -19.71 4.87
#